data_AF-A0A1D8PSH8-F1
#
_entry.id   AF-A0A1D8PSH8-F1
#
_cell.length_a   1.000
_cell.length_b   1.000
_cell.length_c   1.000
_cell.angle_alpha   90.00
_cell.angle_beta   90.00
_cell.angle_gamma   90.00
#
_symmetry.space_group_name_H-M   'P 1'
#
loop_
_entity.id
_entity.type
_entity.pdbx_description
1 polymer ?
#
loop_
_entity_poly.entity_id
_entity_poly.type
_entity_poly.pdbx_seq_one_letter_code
_entity_poly.pdbx_strand_id
1 'polypeptide(L)'
;MTVTYLNTTPKTPVYHKPPLEKSTATNIFVLIPGNPGLVDFYISYLDSIRKHFPQFETLCIGHVGFLDSTKRKIYDVPSQIEHKYDVLKQLILTKNESNLIPNLYFLHHSMGSFVYQRTIRKLYHDENLNGKFNIKFSGFVTPTIHNISASSSGRVLSGLMQRNVPIVSIVLVFRFFVSLIPALILRKLLHYHLLGNKTGDGFENSVEGAYKIVKSGTVVNQALEMAKEEMLIIDTQDDINDWYFNHSNKGIKNWLFFARNDHWVANETREYLIDKYGNSDNTLCEVCDDETNPISHSFCVAQSDQFAKITVARIKEICNIDLD
;
A
#
# COMPACT_ATOMS: atom_id res chain seq x y z
N MET A 1 16.97 2.03 9.42
CA MET A 1 15.54 1.69 9.66
C MET A 1 15.04 2.35 10.94
N THR A 2 14.02 3.20 10.91
CA THR A 2 13.25 3.54 12.12
C THR A 2 11.79 3.23 11.84
N VAL A 3 11.47 1.93 11.81
CA VAL A 3 10.08 1.50 11.94
C VAL A 3 9.70 1.73 13.39
N THR A 4 8.77 2.66 13.61
CA THR A 4 8.17 2.89 14.92
C THR A 4 6.84 2.16 14.98
N TYR A 5 6.11 2.32 16.07
CA TYR A 5 4.81 1.68 16.22
C TYR A 5 3.83 2.69 16.77
N LEU A 6 2.63 2.73 16.18
CA LEU A 6 1.53 3.47 16.77
C LEU A 6 0.97 2.68 17.95
N ASN A 7 0.63 3.39 19.03
CA ASN A 7 -0.07 2.83 20.18
C ASN A 7 -1.57 2.65 19.88
N THR A 8 -1.89 2.05 18.74
CA THR A 8 -3.24 1.59 18.42
C THR A 8 -3.49 0.21 19.04
N THR A 9 -4.76 -0.17 19.15
CA THR A 9 -5.15 -1.55 19.44
C THR A 9 -5.82 -2.17 18.21
N PRO A 10 -5.20 -3.15 17.53
CA PRO A 10 -3.87 -3.69 17.81
C PRO A 10 -2.74 -2.73 17.36
N LYS A 11 -1.55 -2.98 17.90
CA LYS A 11 -0.33 -2.27 17.53
C LYS A 11 0.02 -2.54 16.07
N THR A 12 0.44 -1.50 15.34
CA THR A 12 0.89 -1.63 13.95
C THR A 12 2.28 -1.02 13.77
N PRO A 13 3.17 -1.59 12.92
CA PRO A 13 4.38 -0.91 12.52
C PRO A 13 4.05 0.28 11.63
N VAL A 14 4.74 1.39 11.82
CA VAL A 14 4.65 2.56 10.96
C VAL A 14 6.04 3.06 10.57
N TYR A 15 6.12 3.63 9.38
CA TYR A 15 7.22 4.53 9.04
C TYR A 15 6.66 5.94 9.14
N HIS A 16 7.05 6.67 10.17
CA HIS A 16 6.58 8.04 10.41
C HIS A 16 7.78 8.96 10.52
N LYS A 17 7.85 9.95 9.63
CA LYS A 17 8.94 10.91 9.57
C LYS A 17 8.40 12.34 9.53
N PRO A 18 9.02 13.25 10.31
CA PRO A 18 8.72 14.66 10.17
C PRO A 18 9.18 15.18 8.81
N PRO A 19 8.74 16.39 8.42
CA PRO A 19 9.36 17.16 7.36
C PRO A 19 10.88 17.26 7.54
N LEU A 20 11.63 17.22 6.44
CA LEU A 20 13.05 17.54 6.40
C LEU A 20 13.29 19.05 6.61
N GLU A 21 12.35 19.87 6.17
CA GLU A 21 12.34 21.33 6.30
C GLU A 21 11.10 21.81 7.04
N LYS A 22 11.22 22.88 7.82
CA LYS A 22 10.07 23.48 8.48
C LYS A 22 9.11 24.06 7.43
N SER A 23 7.82 23.80 7.58
CA SER A 23 6.78 24.37 6.74
C SER A 23 5.62 24.88 7.59
N THR A 24 4.97 25.94 7.13
CA THR A 24 3.71 26.43 7.68
C THR A 24 2.51 25.63 7.18
N ALA A 25 2.64 24.98 6.02
CA ALA A 25 1.61 24.10 5.47
C ALA A 25 1.68 22.71 6.12
N THR A 26 0.51 22.15 6.46
CA THR A 26 0.42 20.79 7.02
C THR A 26 0.17 19.78 5.91
N ASN A 27 1.15 19.57 5.03
CA ASN A 27 1.07 18.56 3.98
C ASN A 27 1.63 17.22 4.49
N ILE A 28 0.86 16.15 4.33
CA ILE A 28 1.20 14.82 4.85
C ILE A 28 1.04 13.78 3.74
N PHE A 29 2.14 13.11 3.39
CA PHE A 29 2.06 11.87 2.64
C PHE A 29 1.57 10.74 3.54
N VAL A 30 0.52 10.04 3.11
CA VAL A 30 0.05 8.83 3.77
C VAL A 30 0.11 7.65 2.80
N LEU A 31 0.90 6.64 3.13
CA LEU A 31 0.99 5.41 2.37
C LEU A 31 0.21 4.27 3.03
N ILE A 32 -0.68 3.63 2.27
CA ILE A 32 -1.34 2.37 2.64
C ILE A 32 -0.73 1.23 1.81
N PRO A 33 0.02 0.31 2.44
CA PRO A 33 0.62 -0.85 1.77
C PRO A 33 -0.41 -1.78 1.12
N GLY A 34 0.05 -2.59 0.16
CA GLY A 34 -0.62 -3.82 -0.23
C GLY A 34 -0.32 -4.98 0.73
N ASN A 35 -0.76 -6.19 0.38
CA ASN A 35 -0.41 -7.42 1.09
C ASN A 35 0.94 -7.97 0.58
N PRO A 36 1.91 -8.32 1.44
CA PRO A 36 1.90 -8.26 2.91
C PRO A 36 2.17 -6.84 3.43
N GLY A 37 1.32 -6.38 4.35
CA GLY A 37 1.26 -4.97 4.77
C GLY A 37 2.38 -4.52 5.72
N LEU A 38 3.62 -4.90 5.42
CA LEU A 38 4.83 -4.45 6.11
C LEU A 38 5.33 -3.15 5.51
N VAL A 39 5.60 -2.18 6.38
CA VAL A 39 6.13 -0.86 6.00
C VAL A 39 7.55 -0.92 5.44
N ASP A 40 8.31 -1.96 5.79
CA ASP A 40 9.72 -2.14 5.39
C ASP A 40 9.91 -2.01 3.87
N PHE A 41 9.01 -2.59 3.07
CA PHE A 41 9.11 -2.53 1.61
C PHE A 41 8.99 -1.11 1.03
N TYR A 42 8.38 -0.17 1.77
CA TYR A 42 8.09 1.17 1.25
C TYR A 42 9.04 2.24 1.79
N ILE A 43 9.96 1.88 2.70
CA ILE A 43 10.91 2.83 3.29
C ILE A 43 11.72 3.52 2.20
N SER A 44 12.36 2.75 1.32
CA SER A 44 13.24 3.28 0.27
C SER A 44 12.48 4.17 -0.72
N TYR A 45 11.27 3.74 -1.11
CA TYR A 45 10.38 4.50 -1.97
C TYR A 45 9.99 5.85 -1.36
N LEU A 46 9.57 5.84 -0.09
CA LEU A 46 9.17 7.06 0.63
C LEU A 46 10.35 7.97 0.94
N ASP A 47 11.51 7.43 1.30
CA ASP A 47 12.74 8.23 1.49
C ASP A 47 13.12 8.95 0.19
N SER A 48 12.96 8.31 -0.98
CA SER A 48 13.22 8.93 -2.28
C SER A 48 12.18 9.99 -2.67
N ILE A 49 10.90 9.80 -2.34
CA ILE A 49 9.87 10.84 -2.53
C ILE A 49 10.15 12.06 -1.63
N ARG A 50 10.46 11.83 -0.36
CA ARG A 50 10.66 12.90 0.65
C ARG A 50 11.77 13.88 0.27
N LYS A 51 12.82 13.42 -0.42
CA LYS A 51 13.90 14.29 -0.93
C LYS A 51 13.38 15.38 -1.87
N HIS A 52 12.26 15.15 -2.56
CA HIS A 52 11.66 16.10 -3.50
C HIS A 52 10.52 16.92 -2.90
N PHE A 53 10.10 16.59 -1.68
CA PHE A 53 9.04 17.26 -0.94
C PHE A 53 9.48 17.46 0.53
N PRO A 54 10.56 18.20 0.79
CA PRO A 54 11.19 18.26 2.11
C PRO A 54 10.26 18.84 3.19
N GLN A 55 9.24 19.59 2.78
CA GLN A 55 8.23 20.18 3.67
C GLN A 55 7.11 19.21 4.09
N PHE A 56 7.04 18.00 3.51
CA PHE A 56 5.97 17.06 3.77
C PHE A 56 6.31 16.14 4.94
N GLU A 57 5.36 15.99 5.87
CA GLU A 57 5.36 14.87 6.80
C GLU A 57 5.06 13.58 6.03
N THR A 58 5.57 12.44 6.48
CA THR A 58 5.33 11.16 5.80
C THR A 58 4.98 10.07 6.77
N LEU A 59 3.88 9.39 6.52
CA LEU A 59 3.37 8.28 7.31
C LEU A 59 3.03 7.09 6.41
N CYS A 60 3.68 5.95 6.62
CA CYS A 60 3.26 4.66 6.08
C CYS A 60 2.59 3.85 7.19
N ILE A 61 1.36 3.40 6.98
CA ILE A 61 0.58 2.68 7.98
C ILE A 61 0.58 1.18 7.66
N GLY A 62 1.34 0.39 8.42
CA GLY A 62 1.34 -1.06 8.28
C GLY A 62 -0.05 -1.68 8.52
N HIS A 63 -0.27 -2.85 7.93
CA HIS A 63 -1.44 -3.65 8.26
C HIS A 63 -1.32 -4.31 9.63
N VAL A 64 -2.46 -4.46 10.30
CA VAL A 64 -2.51 -5.14 11.59
C VAL A 64 -2.43 -6.65 11.39
N GLY A 65 -1.82 -7.35 12.35
CA GLY A 65 -1.56 -8.79 12.27
C GLY A 65 -0.20 -9.17 11.67
N PHE A 66 0.53 -8.22 11.08
CA PHE A 66 1.88 -8.45 10.53
C PHE A 66 3.01 -8.29 11.56
N LEU A 67 2.73 -8.65 12.81
CA LEU A 67 3.72 -8.73 13.89
C LEU A 67 3.85 -10.18 14.34
N ASP A 68 5.08 -10.56 14.70
CA ASP A 68 5.29 -11.85 15.35
C ASP A 68 4.58 -11.84 16.71
N SER A 69 3.69 -12.82 16.90
CA SER A 69 2.74 -12.82 18.01
C SER A 69 2.48 -14.24 18.45
N THR A 70 2.30 -14.44 19.76
CA THR A 70 1.81 -15.71 20.30
C THR A 70 0.32 -15.92 20.02
N LYS A 71 -0.42 -14.83 19.76
CA LYS A 71 -1.84 -14.85 19.44
C LYS A 71 -2.02 -15.09 17.94
N ARG A 72 -2.75 -16.15 17.58
CA ARG A 72 -3.10 -16.50 16.19
C ARG A 72 -4.32 -15.75 15.64
N LYS A 73 -4.64 -14.57 16.18
CA LYS A 73 -5.76 -13.76 15.69
C LYS A 73 -5.43 -13.27 14.29
N ILE A 74 -6.29 -13.60 13.34
CA ILE A 74 -6.25 -13.07 11.97
C ILE A 74 -7.08 -11.80 11.92
N TYR A 75 -6.54 -10.79 11.26
CA TYR A 75 -7.22 -9.54 10.98
C TYR A 75 -7.59 -9.51 9.50
N ASP A 76 -8.87 -9.66 9.24
CA ASP A 76 -9.46 -9.60 7.91
C ASP A 76 -9.38 -8.20 7.29
N VAL A 77 -9.75 -8.06 6.02
CA VAL A 77 -9.72 -6.77 5.32
C VAL A 77 -10.64 -5.72 5.96
N PRO A 78 -11.87 -6.03 6.43
CA PRO A 78 -12.66 -5.11 7.25
C PRO A 78 -11.89 -4.59 8.47
N SER A 79 -11.17 -5.45 9.20
CA SER A 79 -10.31 -5.04 10.31
C SER A 79 -9.21 -4.07 9.86
N GLN A 80 -8.67 -4.23 8.64
CA GLN A 80 -7.68 -3.29 8.10
C GLN A 80 -8.29 -1.90 7.83
N ILE A 81 -9.53 -1.86 7.35
CA ILE A 81 -10.27 -0.62 7.07
C ILE A 81 -10.59 0.14 8.36
N GLU A 82 -11.15 -0.56 9.36
CA GLU A 82 -11.44 0.04 10.67
C GLU A 82 -10.18 0.58 11.32
N HIS A 83 -9.09 -0.20 11.32
CA HIS A 83 -7.82 0.23 11.88
C HIS A 83 -7.25 1.48 11.17
N LYS A 84 -7.37 1.58 9.84
CA LYS A 84 -6.85 2.72 9.08
C LYS A 84 -7.71 3.95 9.32
N TYR A 85 -9.01 3.77 9.47
CA TYR A 85 -9.93 4.82 9.89
C TYR A 85 -9.55 5.37 11.27
N ASP A 86 -9.32 4.51 12.27
CA ASP A 86 -8.95 4.95 13.62
C ASP A 86 -7.61 5.71 13.64
N VAL A 87 -6.59 5.19 12.93
CA VAL A 87 -5.28 5.85 12.82
C VAL A 87 -5.40 7.23 12.17
N LEU A 88 -6.13 7.31 11.05
CA LEU A 88 -6.29 8.57 10.32
C LEU A 88 -7.14 9.58 11.09
N LYS A 89 -8.21 9.13 11.75
CA LYS A 89 -9.02 9.96 12.63
C LYS A 89 -8.17 10.55 13.74
N GLN A 90 -7.35 9.74 14.41
CA GLN A 90 -6.43 10.23 15.45
C GLN A 90 -5.42 11.23 14.88
N LEU A 91 -4.79 10.94 13.74
CA LEU A 91 -3.86 11.85 13.08
C LEU A 91 -4.51 13.21 12.80
N ILE A 92 -5.72 13.22 12.22
CA ILE A 92 -6.45 14.44 11.89
C ILE A 92 -6.75 15.24 13.16
N LEU A 93 -7.32 14.61 14.18
CA LEU A 93 -7.68 15.28 15.44
C LEU A 93 -6.45 15.85 16.14
N THR A 94 -5.34 15.13 16.19
CA THR A 94 -4.07 15.64 16.77
C THR A 94 -3.54 16.87 16.02
N LYS A 95 -3.68 16.93 14.69
CA LYS A 95 -3.34 18.16 13.95
C LYS A 95 -4.29 19.30 14.27
N ASN A 96 -5.58 19.01 14.40
CA ASN A 96 -6.59 20.02 14.72
C ASN A 96 -6.43 20.60 16.14
N GLU A 97 -5.93 19.84 17.11
CA GLU A 97 -5.59 20.35 18.45
C GLU A 97 -4.54 21.48 18.39
N SER A 98 -3.70 21.48 17.36
CA SER A 98 -2.74 22.56 17.06
C SER A 98 -3.32 23.63 16.12
N ASN A 99 -4.65 23.67 15.93
CA ASN A 99 -5.37 24.54 14.99
C ASN A 99 -4.95 24.38 13.52
N LEU A 100 -4.43 23.20 13.13
CA LEU A 100 -4.03 22.90 11.76
C LEU A 100 -5.07 22.01 11.08
N ILE A 101 -5.37 22.29 9.80
CA ILE A 101 -6.16 21.43 8.93
C ILE A 101 -5.18 20.69 7.99
N PRO A 102 -4.94 19.38 8.17
CA PRO A 102 -3.99 18.66 7.34
C PRO A 102 -4.49 18.52 5.89
N ASN A 103 -3.55 18.70 4.95
CA ASN A 103 -3.70 18.34 3.55
C ASN A 103 -3.04 16.97 3.32
N LEU A 104 -3.86 15.97 3.05
CA LEU A 104 -3.44 14.58 2.89
C LEU A 104 -3.18 14.27 1.41
N TYR A 105 -2.02 13.66 1.17
CA TYR A 105 -1.57 13.14 -0.12
C TYR A 105 -1.41 11.64 0.03
N PHE A 106 -2.36 10.88 -0.52
CA PHE A 106 -2.37 9.45 -0.37
C PHE A 106 -1.58 8.76 -1.48
N LEU A 107 -0.84 7.73 -1.09
CA LEU A 107 -0.30 6.70 -1.97
C LEU A 107 -0.84 5.38 -1.45
N HIS A 108 -1.33 4.52 -2.32
CA HIS A 108 -1.80 3.22 -1.87
C HIS A 108 -1.55 2.18 -2.96
N HIS A 109 -1.00 1.06 -2.51
CA HIS A 109 -0.48 0.04 -3.40
C HIS A 109 -1.38 -1.19 -3.37
N SER A 110 -1.70 -1.75 -4.55
CA SER A 110 -2.42 -3.02 -4.64
C SER A 110 -3.74 -2.96 -3.83
N MET A 111 -3.98 -3.94 -2.95
CA MET A 111 -5.17 -4.01 -2.09
C MET A 111 -5.26 -2.88 -1.06
N GLY A 112 -4.16 -2.17 -0.80
CA GLY A 112 -4.15 -0.94 -0.03
C GLY A 112 -5.07 0.13 -0.64
N SER A 113 -5.30 0.10 -1.96
CA SER A 113 -6.25 0.97 -2.65
C SER A 113 -7.71 0.68 -2.27
N PHE A 114 -8.05 -0.60 -2.12
CA PHE A 114 -9.38 -1.03 -1.67
C PHE A 114 -9.64 -0.62 -0.22
N VAL A 115 -8.63 -0.80 0.64
CA VAL A 115 -8.66 -0.36 2.04
C VAL A 115 -8.81 1.17 2.10
N TYR A 116 -8.01 1.89 1.33
CA TYR A 116 -8.03 3.35 1.24
C TYR A 116 -9.43 3.89 0.94
N GLN A 117 -10.07 3.46 -0.17
CA GLN A 117 -11.38 3.96 -0.59
C GLN A 117 -12.45 3.79 0.50
N ARG A 118 -12.45 2.64 1.17
CA ARG A 118 -13.41 2.34 2.26
C ARG A 118 -13.10 3.14 3.51
N THR A 119 -11.82 3.33 3.84
CA THR A 119 -11.41 4.16 4.97
C THR A 119 -11.81 5.63 4.77
N ILE A 120 -11.55 6.22 3.60
CA ILE A 120 -11.92 7.63 3.36
C ILE A 120 -13.44 7.82 3.32
N ARG A 121 -14.20 6.82 2.86
CA ARG A 121 -15.67 6.85 2.94
C ARG A 121 -16.12 7.01 4.37
N LYS A 122 -15.54 6.24 5.29
CA LYS A 122 -15.81 6.38 6.73
C LYS A 122 -15.39 7.76 7.25
N LEU A 123 -14.23 8.28 6.84
CA LEU A 123 -13.77 9.62 7.27
C LEU A 123 -14.72 10.74 6.81
N TYR A 124 -15.22 10.69 5.57
CA TYR A 124 -16.17 11.68 5.05
C TYR A 124 -17.57 11.57 5.67
N HIS A 125 -17.97 10.38 6.12
CA HIS A 125 -19.24 10.18 6.84
C HIS A 125 -19.14 10.42 8.35
N ASP A 126 -17.93 10.62 8.90
CA ASP A 126 -17.76 10.97 10.31
C ASP A 126 -17.99 12.47 10.50
N GLU A 127 -19.14 12.83 11.07
CA GLU A 127 -19.54 14.22 11.33
C GLU A 127 -18.50 14.99 12.18
N ASN A 128 -17.74 14.29 13.04
CA ASN A 128 -16.69 14.91 13.86
C ASN A 128 -15.49 15.39 13.03
N LEU A 129 -15.33 14.87 11.81
CA LEU A 129 -14.23 15.17 10.90
C LEU A 129 -14.65 16.09 9.75
N ASN A 130 -15.90 16.55 9.72
CA ASN A 130 -16.36 17.47 8.68
C ASN A 130 -15.55 18.77 8.68
N GLY A 131 -14.96 19.12 7.54
CA GLY A 131 -14.10 20.30 7.39
C GLY A 131 -12.78 20.24 8.19
N LYS A 132 -12.41 19.08 8.75
CA LYS A 132 -11.22 18.92 9.60
C LYS A 132 -9.97 18.48 8.85
N PHE A 133 -10.09 18.05 7.61
CA PHE A 133 -9.00 17.61 6.75
C PHE A 133 -9.33 17.86 5.29
N ASN A 134 -8.30 17.88 4.44
CA ASN A 134 -8.44 17.90 2.99
C ASN A 134 -7.69 16.72 2.40
N ILE A 135 -8.25 16.09 1.37
CA ILE A 135 -7.49 15.17 0.50
C ILE A 135 -7.15 15.94 -0.77
N LYS A 136 -5.86 16.04 -1.10
CA LYS A 136 -5.39 16.79 -2.28
C LYS A 136 -5.03 15.87 -3.43
N PHE A 137 -4.47 14.71 -3.11
CA PHE A 137 -3.96 13.76 -4.09
C PHE A 137 -4.20 12.31 -3.64
N SER A 138 -4.44 11.44 -4.61
CA SER A 138 -4.58 10.00 -4.41
C SER A 138 -3.91 9.22 -5.54
N GLY A 139 -2.77 8.60 -5.22
CA GLY A 139 -2.03 7.71 -6.11
C GLY A 139 -2.43 6.26 -5.92
N PHE A 140 -3.24 5.75 -6.85
CA PHE A 140 -3.59 4.34 -7.04
C PHE A 140 -2.43 3.63 -7.73
N VAL A 141 -1.56 2.98 -6.96
CA VAL A 141 -0.41 2.25 -7.51
C VAL A 141 -0.78 0.79 -7.69
N THR A 142 -0.83 0.35 -8.94
CA THR A 142 -1.24 -1.01 -9.36
C THR A 142 -2.50 -1.49 -8.61
N PRO A 143 -3.60 -0.70 -8.66
CA PRO A 143 -4.71 -0.85 -7.73
C PRO A 143 -5.49 -2.14 -7.93
N THR A 144 -5.74 -2.89 -6.86
CA THR A 144 -6.67 -4.03 -6.85
C THR A 144 -7.97 -3.60 -6.17
N ILE A 145 -8.84 -2.93 -6.92
CA ILE A 145 -10.13 -2.39 -6.44
C ILE A 145 -11.34 -3.01 -7.15
N HIS A 146 -11.08 -3.91 -8.10
CA HIS A 146 -12.09 -4.58 -8.90
C HIS A 146 -11.54 -5.95 -9.34
N ASN A 147 -12.32 -7.00 -9.16
CA ASN A 147 -12.11 -8.36 -9.67
C ASN A 147 -10.66 -8.88 -9.65
N ILE A 148 -10.01 -8.90 -8.48
CA ILE A 148 -8.64 -9.41 -8.34
C ILE A 148 -8.51 -10.89 -8.73
N SER A 149 -9.59 -11.66 -8.53
CA SER A 149 -9.68 -13.09 -8.85
C SER A 149 -9.47 -13.39 -10.34
N ALA A 150 -9.75 -12.42 -11.22
CA ALA A 150 -9.56 -12.54 -12.66
C ALA A 150 -8.09 -12.43 -13.08
N SER A 151 -7.19 -11.91 -12.24
CA SER A 151 -5.75 -11.81 -12.54
C SER A 151 -5.09 -13.19 -12.68
N SER A 152 -3.91 -13.28 -13.31
CA SER A 152 -3.24 -14.58 -13.47
C SER A 152 -2.92 -15.24 -12.13
N SER A 153 -2.42 -14.47 -11.15
CA SER A 153 -2.17 -14.94 -9.79
C SER A 153 -3.48 -15.23 -9.05
N GLY A 154 -4.49 -14.37 -9.24
CA GLY A 154 -5.81 -14.55 -8.63
C GLY A 154 -6.51 -15.82 -9.07
N ARG A 155 -6.42 -16.19 -10.35
CA ARG A 155 -6.95 -17.45 -10.89
C ARG A 155 -6.25 -18.68 -10.31
N VAL A 156 -4.93 -18.62 -10.15
CA VAL A 156 -4.16 -19.71 -9.53
C VAL A 156 -4.56 -19.87 -8.07
N LEU A 157 -4.59 -18.79 -7.29
CA LEU A 157 -4.95 -18.82 -5.88
C LEU A 157 -6.40 -19.29 -5.67
N SER A 158 -7.35 -18.70 -6.41
CA SER A 158 -8.76 -19.10 -6.40
C SER A 158 -8.95 -20.57 -6.77
N GLY A 159 -8.22 -21.06 -7.78
CA GLY A 159 -8.27 -22.47 -8.19
C GLY A 159 -7.74 -23.43 -7.12
N LEU A 160 -6.67 -23.06 -6.42
CA LEU A 160 -6.17 -23.85 -5.28
C LEU A 160 -7.14 -23.83 -4.10
N MET A 161 -7.80 -22.70 -3.83
CA MET A 161 -8.83 -22.58 -2.80
C MET A 161 -10.04 -23.45 -3.11
N GLN A 162 -10.55 -23.42 -4.35
CA GLN A 162 -11.68 -24.25 -4.79
C GLN A 162 -11.38 -25.76 -4.68
N ARG A 163 -10.12 -26.15 -4.87
CA ARG A 163 -9.65 -27.53 -4.69
C ARG A 163 -9.38 -27.89 -3.22
N ASN A 164 -9.70 -27.02 -2.27
CA ASN A 164 -9.44 -27.19 -0.83
C ASN A 164 -7.97 -27.52 -0.52
N VAL A 165 -7.03 -27.03 -1.34
CA VAL A 165 -5.60 -27.25 -1.08
C VAL A 165 -5.24 -26.51 0.21
N PRO A 166 -4.65 -27.18 1.23
CA PRO A 166 -4.34 -26.55 2.51
C PRO A 166 -3.04 -25.73 2.41
N ILE A 167 -3.02 -24.72 1.52
CA ILE A 167 -1.84 -23.90 1.17
C ILE A 167 -1.16 -23.36 2.43
N VAL A 168 -1.94 -22.83 3.38
CA VAL A 168 -1.43 -22.29 4.64
C VAL A 168 -0.68 -23.35 5.44
N SER A 169 -1.27 -24.53 5.63
CA SER A 169 -0.61 -25.64 6.34
C SER A 169 0.68 -26.07 5.65
N ILE A 170 0.66 -26.15 4.31
CA ILE A 170 1.83 -26.50 3.50
C ILE A 170 2.95 -25.46 3.71
N VAL A 171 2.64 -24.16 3.60
CA VAL A 171 3.63 -23.09 3.78
C VAL A 171 4.15 -23.06 5.21
N LEU A 172 3.33 -23.33 6.22
CA LEU A 172 3.77 -23.41 7.62
C LEU A 172 4.74 -24.58 7.86
N VAL A 173 4.56 -25.71 7.18
CA VAL A 173 5.52 -26.83 7.19
C VAL A 173 6.83 -26.42 6.52
N PHE A 174 6.81 -25.81 5.34
CA PHE A 174 8.03 -25.31 4.70
C PHE A 174 8.74 -24.25 5.55
N ARG A 175 7.99 -23.38 6.22
CA ARG A 175 8.52 -22.38 7.15
C ARG A 175 9.29 -23.03 8.30
N PHE A 176 8.88 -24.21 8.79
CA PHE A 176 9.65 -24.93 9.81
C PHE A 176 11.09 -25.16 9.34
N PHE A 177 11.29 -25.63 8.11
CA PHE A 177 12.63 -25.81 7.55
C PHE A 177 13.37 -24.50 7.33
N VAL A 178 12.69 -23.47 6.80
CA VAL A 178 13.28 -22.12 6.65
C VAL A 178 13.74 -21.57 8.01
N SER A 179 13.01 -21.88 9.08
CA SER A 179 13.33 -21.40 10.42
C SER A 179 14.62 -21.97 11.01
N LEU A 180 15.11 -23.10 10.48
CA LEU A 180 16.39 -23.73 10.84
C LEU A 180 17.60 -23.04 10.20
N ILE A 181 17.38 -22.23 9.16
CA ILE A 181 18.45 -21.52 8.44
C ILE A 181 18.95 -20.36 9.31
N PRO A 182 20.28 -20.25 9.55
CA PRO A 182 20.85 -19.10 10.26
C PRO A 182 20.48 -17.77 9.63
N ALA A 183 20.19 -16.77 10.45
CA ALA A 183 19.59 -15.50 10.01
C ALA A 183 20.41 -14.76 8.93
N LEU A 184 21.75 -14.83 9.00
CA LEU A 184 22.64 -14.25 8.00
C LEU A 184 22.54 -14.97 6.65
N ILE A 185 22.46 -16.31 6.67
CA ILE A 185 22.31 -17.12 5.46
C ILE A 185 20.94 -16.88 4.85
N LEU A 186 19.89 -16.86 5.68
CA LEU A 186 18.53 -16.62 5.20
C LEU A 186 18.38 -15.24 4.54
N ARG A 187 18.94 -14.17 5.13
CA ARG A 187 18.95 -12.84 4.50
C ARG A 187 19.71 -12.83 3.17
N LYS A 188 20.85 -13.54 3.07
CA LYS A 188 21.59 -13.68 1.80
C LYS A 188 20.76 -14.42 0.74
N LEU A 189 20.06 -15.50 1.12
CA LEU A 189 19.17 -16.24 0.22
C LEU A 189 17.99 -15.39 -0.24
N LEU A 190 17.37 -14.63 0.68
CA LEU A 190 16.28 -13.71 0.36
C LEU A 190 16.74 -12.58 -0.56
N HIS A 191 17.92 -12.00 -0.30
CA HIS A 191 18.52 -11.02 -1.19
C HIS A 191 18.70 -11.60 -2.59
N TYR A 192 19.34 -12.76 -2.71
CA TYR A 192 19.55 -13.40 -4.00
C TYR A 192 18.22 -13.75 -4.71
N HIS A 193 17.22 -14.23 -3.98
CA HIS A 193 15.93 -14.58 -4.56
C HIS A 193 15.14 -13.37 -5.06
N LEU A 194 15.15 -12.26 -4.31
CA LEU A 194 14.35 -11.07 -4.61
C LEU A 194 15.06 -10.12 -5.59
N LEU A 195 16.39 -10.06 -5.53
CA LEU A 195 17.20 -9.03 -6.17
C LEU A 195 18.26 -9.63 -7.10
N GLY A 196 18.49 -10.94 -7.07
CA GLY A 196 19.58 -11.58 -7.79
C GLY A 196 20.94 -11.06 -7.31
N ASN A 197 21.75 -10.59 -8.26
CA ASN A 197 23.03 -9.93 -7.98
C ASN A 197 22.90 -8.40 -7.87
N LYS A 198 21.69 -7.84 -7.93
CA LYS A 198 21.50 -6.40 -7.85
C LYS A 198 21.86 -5.90 -6.46
N THR A 199 22.72 -4.89 -6.42
CA THR A 199 22.99 -4.09 -5.23
C THR A 199 22.43 -2.70 -5.43
N GLY A 200 22.04 -2.05 -4.35
CA GLY A 200 21.38 -0.75 -4.40
C GLY A 200 20.95 -0.32 -3.02
N ASP A 201 20.86 0.99 -2.83
CA ASP A 201 20.40 1.58 -1.58
C ASP A 201 18.96 1.15 -1.30
N GLY A 202 18.67 0.80 -0.05
CA GLY A 202 17.33 0.49 0.38
C GLY A 202 16.86 -0.95 0.10
N PHE A 203 17.63 -1.74 -0.65
CA PHE A 203 17.35 -3.16 -0.87
C PHE A 203 17.36 -3.98 0.44
N GLU A 204 18.13 -3.53 1.43
CA GLU A 204 18.12 -4.12 2.77
C GLU A 204 16.76 -4.03 3.45
N ASN A 205 15.95 -2.99 3.16
CA ASN A 205 14.61 -2.85 3.72
C ASN A 205 13.67 -3.92 3.13
N SER A 206 13.76 -4.17 1.82
CA SER A 206 13.01 -5.25 1.15
C SER A 206 13.38 -6.63 1.69
N VAL A 207 14.69 -6.88 1.88
CA VAL A 207 15.19 -8.13 2.46
C VAL A 207 14.70 -8.30 3.90
N GLU A 208 14.69 -7.24 4.70
CA GLU A 208 14.20 -7.31 6.08
C GLU A 208 12.69 -7.53 6.15
N GLY A 209 11.90 -6.89 5.29
CA GLY A 209 10.47 -7.16 5.15
C GLY A 209 10.20 -8.63 4.81
N ALA A 210 10.92 -9.17 3.82
CA ALA A 210 10.83 -10.58 3.45
C ALA A 210 11.25 -11.51 4.59
N TYR A 211 12.33 -11.17 5.30
CA TYR A 211 12.81 -11.92 6.45
C TYR A 211 11.77 -11.99 7.56
N LYS A 212 11.12 -10.87 7.90
CA LYS A 212 10.05 -10.80 8.91
C LYS A 212 8.86 -11.70 8.56
N ILE A 213 8.49 -11.74 7.28
CA ILE A 213 7.44 -12.64 6.79
C ILE A 213 7.86 -14.09 7.00
N VAL A 214 8.94 -14.54 6.36
CA VAL A 214 9.30 -15.97 6.38
C VAL A 214 9.69 -16.47 7.78
N LYS A 215 10.17 -15.57 8.65
CA LYS A 215 10.55 -15.94 10.02
C LYS A 215 9.35 -16.09 10.93
N SER A 216 8.22 -15.45 10.70
CA SER A 216 7.05 -15.52 11.61
C SER A 216 5.91 -16.35 11.04
N GLY A 217 5.51 -17.40 11.76
CA GLY A 217 4.36 -18.22 11.40
C GLY A 217 3.05 -17.44 11.41
N THR A 218 2.90 -16.47 12.31
CA THR A 218 1.69 -15.63 12.35
C THR A 218 1.66 -14.64 11.20
N VAL A 219 2.79 -14.06 10.80
CA VAL A 219 2.87 -13.14 9.66
C VAL A 219 2.59 -13.86 8.34
N VAL A 220 3.16 -15.05 8.13
CA VAL A 220 2.83 -15.89 6.95
C VAL A 220 1.35 -16.23 6.93
N ASN A 221 0.80 -16.68 8.05
CA ASN A 221 -0.61 -17.05 8.13
C ASN A 221 -1.52 -15.85 7.84
N GLN A 222 -1.22 -14.69 8.43
CA GLN A 222 -1.93 -13.44 8.20
C GLN A 222 -1.90 -13.02 6.72
N ALA A 223 -0.73 -13.07 6.07
CA ALA A 223 -0.58 -12.72 4.66
C ALA A 223 -1.42 -13.62 3.76
N LEU A 224 -1.39 -14.94 4.00
CA LEU A 224 -2.10 -15.93 3.18
C LEU A 224 -3.61 -15.90 3.42
N GLU A 225 -4.07 -15.77 4.66
CA GLU A 225 -5.50 -15.66 4.95
C GLU A 225 -6.08 -14.37 4.36
N MET A 226 -5.36 -13.24 4.44
CA MET A 226 -5.77 -12.02 3.73
C MET A 226 -5.77 -12.21 2.21
N ALA A 227 -4.76 -12.85 1.63
CA ALA A 227 -4.72 -13.06 0.18
C ALA A 227 -5.91 -13.91 -0.31
N LYS A 228 -6.34 -14.91 0.47
CA LYS A 228 -7.56 -15.68 0.18
C LYS A 228 -8.81 -14.82 0.27
N GLU A 229 -8.92 -14.01 1.33
CA GLU A 229 -10.07 -13.13 1.51
C GLU A 229 -10.17 -12.08 0.40
N GLU A 230 -9.04 -11.49 -0.01
CA GLU A 230 -8.96 -10.55 -1.13
C GLU A 230 -9.60 -11.12 -2.40
N MET A 231 -9.38 -12.41 -2.71
CA MET A 231 -10.01 -13.07 -3.86
C MET A 231 -11.54 -13.12 -3.78
N LEU A 232 -12.09 -13.12 -2.58
CA LEU A 232 -13.54 -13.21 -2.33
C LEU A 232 -14.19 -11.83 -2.29
N ILE A 233 -13.53 -10.84 -1.68
CA ILE A 233 -14.13 -9.54 -1.39
C ILE A 233 -13.75 -8.46 -2.40
N ILE A 234 -12.67 -8.60 -3.16
CA ILE A 234 -12.27 -7.64 -4.20
C ILE A 234 -12.80 -8.17 -5.53
N ASP A 235 -14.12 -8.28 -5.60
CA ASP A 235 -14.89 -8.72 -6.75
C ASP A 235 -15.43 -7.50 -7.52
N THR A 236 -16.65 -7.59 -8.05
CA THR A 236 -17.35 -6.50 -8.75
C THR A 236 -18.13 -5.64 -7.76
N GLN A 237 -17.44 -4.74 -7.06
CA GLN A 237 -18.04 -3.74 -6.15
C GLN A 237 -17.88 -2.33 -6.71
N ASP A 238 -18.60 -2.06 -7.78
CA ASP A 238 -18.51 -0.78 -8.47
C ASP A 238 -19.21 0.36 -7.72
N ASP A 239 -20.11 0.08 -6.78
CA ASP A 239 -20.81 1.09 -5.98
C ASP A 239 -19.84 2.00 -5.19
N ILE A 240 -18.79 1.42 -4.59
CA ILE A 240 -17.77 2.16 -3.84
C ILE A 240 -16.82 2.89 -4.78
N ASN A 241 -16.46 2.26 -5.90
CA ASN A 241 -15.63 2.90 -6.92
C ASN A 241 -16.35 4.12 -7.52
N ASP A 242 -17.64 3.97 -7.86
CA ASP A 242 -18.51 5.03 -8.39
C ASP A 242 -18.76 6.13 -7.34
N TRP A 243 -18.98 5.77 -6.08
CA TRP A 243 -19.03 6.74 -4.99
C TRP A 243 -17.72 7.55 -4.91
N TYR A 244 -16.57 6.87 -4.99
CA TYR A 244 -15.28 7.53 -4.88
C TYR A 244 -15.01 8.47 -6.06
N PHE A 245 -15.01 7.92 -7.28
CA PHE A 245 -14.62 8.61 -8.51
C PHE A 245 -15.67 9.58 -9.05
N ASN A 246 -16.95 9.47 -8.67
CA ASN A 246 -17.99 10.38 -9.18
C ASN A 246 -18.53 11.36 -8.12
N HIS A 247 -18.43 11.03 -6.82
CA HIS A 247 -19.11 11.80 -5.77
C HIS A 247 -18.18 12.41 -4.72
N SER A 248 -17.13 11.69 -4.31
CA SER A 248 -16.25 12.12 -3.21
C SER A 248 -15.08 13.01 -3.63
N ASN A 249 -14.72 12.97 -4.92
CA ASN A 249 -13.46 13.49 -5.43
C ASN A 249 -13.48 14.97 -5.86
N LYS A 250 -14.46 15.77 -5.40
CA LYS A 250 -14.58 17.20 -5.72
C LYS A 250 -13.34 17.97 -5.22
N GLY A 251 -12.28 17.98 -6.02
CA GLY A 251 -10.97 18.58 -5.72
C GLY A 251 -9.84 17.58 -5.45
N ILE A 252 -10.10 16.27 -5.35
CA ILE A 252 -9.05 15.24 -5.24
C ILE A 252 -8.46 14.99 -6.62
N LYS A 253 -7.14 15.10 -6.74
CA LYS A 253 -6.38 14.72 -7.93
C LYS A 253 -6.00 13.25 -7.88
N ASN A 254 -6.53 12.45 -8.80
CA ASN A 254 -6.30 11.00 -8.84
C ASN A 254 -5.27 10.65 -9.90
N TRP A 255 -4.36 9.74 -9.54
CA TRP A 255 -3.41 9.13 -10.46
C TRP A 255 -3.50 7.61 -10.33
N LEU A 256 -3.97 6.94 -11.38
CA LEU A 256 -4.05 5.50 -11.47
C LEU A 256 -2.89 4.99 -12.31
N PHE A 257 -1.88 4.45 -11.64
CA PHE A 257 -0.74 3.81 -12.28
C PHE A 257 -0.97 2.31 -12.41
N PHE A 258 -0.84 1.79 -13.63
CA PHE A 258 -0.88 0.38 -13.93
C PHE A 258 0.47 -0.10 -14.45
N ALA A 259 0.97 -1.21 -13.89
CA ALA A 259 2.10 -1.91 -14.47
C ALA A 259 1.74 -2.42 -15.88
N ARG A 260 2.74 -2.50 -16.75
CA ARG A 260 2.55 -2.97 -18.13
C ARG A 260 2.08 -4.43 -18.15
N ASN A 261 2.82 -5.27 -17.44
CA ASN A 261 2.52 -6.68 -17.21
C ASN A 261 2.28 -6.86 -15.71
N ASP A 262 1.02 -7.04 -15.32
CA ASP A 262 0.63 -7.22 -13.93
C ASP A 262 -0.02 -8.61 -13.73
N HIS A 263 0.44 -9.34 -12.72
CA HIS A 263 -0.09 -10.67 -12.40
C HIS A 263 -1.22 -10.64 -11.37
N TRP A 264 -1.47 -9.48 -10.75
CA TRP A 264 -2.51 -9.23 -9.75
C TRP A 264 -3.62 -8.30 -10.25
N VAL A 265 -3.40 -7.61 -11.37
CA VAL A 265 -4.43 -6.84 -12.08
C VAL A 265 -4.59 -7.42 -13.48
N ALA A 266 -5.77 -7.96 -13.79
CA ALA A 266 -6.05 -8.46 -15.13
C ALA A 266 -6.06 -7.31 -16.16
N ASN A 267 -5.68 -7.59 -17.41
CA ASN A 267 -5.70 -6.58 -18.46
C ASN A 267 -7.12 -6.04 -18.68
N GLU A 268 -8.12 -6.92 -18.65
CA GLU A 268 -9.53 -6.58 -18.78
C GLU A 268 -9.99 -5.70 -17.61
N THR A 269 -9.53 -5.97 -16.39
CA THR A 269 -9.79 -5.12 -15.22
C THR A 269 -9.17 -3.74 -15.37
N ARG A 270 -7.91 -3.67 -15.81
CA ARG A 270 -7.22 -2.40 -16.08
C ARG A 270 -7.98 -1.59 -17.13
N GLU A 271 -8.29 -2.20 -18.26
CA GLU A 271 -9.02 -1.58 -19.37
C GLU A 271 -10.39 -1.07 -18.91
N TYR A 272 -11.13 -1.88 -18.16
CA TYR A 272 -12.41 -1.48 -17.55
C TYR A 272 -12.29 -0.24 -16.66
N LEU A 273 -11.31 -0.22 -15.74
CA LEU A 273 -11.11 0.92 -14.84
C LEU A 273 -10.68 2.19 -15.59
N ILE A 274 -9.87 2.05 -16.63
CA ILE A 274 -9.44 3.16 -17.49
C ILE A 274 -10.63 3.73 -18.27
N ASP A 275 -11.41 2.88 -18.92
CA ASP A 275 -12.59 3.29 -19.70
C ASP A 275 -13.62 4.00 -18.81
N LYS A 276 -13.89 3.42 -17.63
CA LYS A 276 -14.92 3.92 -16.72
C LYS A 276 -14.54 5.20 -15.97
N TYR A 277 -13.29 5.33 -15.50
CA TYR A 277 -12.88 6.43 -14.62
C TYR A 277 -11.81 7.37 -15.21
N GLY A 278 -11.15 6.98 -16.30
CA GLY A 278 -10.05 7.75 -16.90
C GLY A 278 -10.48 8.98 -17.69
N ASN A 279 -11.75 9.08 -18.07
CA ASN A 279 -12.29 10.22 -18.83
C ASN A 279 -12.69 11.41 -17.93
N SER A 280 -12.31 11.42 -16.65
CA SER A 280 -12.63 12.50 -15.70
C SER A 280 -11.52 13.54 -15.60
N ASP A 281 -11.86 14.83 -15.55
CA ASP A 281 -10.91 15.97 -15.48
C ASP A 281 -9.93 15.93 -14.29
N ASN A 282 -10.25 15.14 -13.26
CA ASN A 282 -9.44 15.00 -12.06
C ASN A 282 -8.80 13.61 -11.90
N THR A 283 -8.87 12.76 -12.91
CA THR A 283 -8.31 11.41 -12.89
C THR A 283 -7.39 11.19 -14.08
N LEU A 284 -6.11 10.98 -13.80
CA LEU A 284 -5.14 10.53 -14.80
C LEU A 284 -4.93 9.03 -14.66
N CYS A 285 -5.21 8.27 -15.72
CA CYS A 285 -4.82 6.87 -15.83
C CYS A 285 -3.53 6.75 -16.64
N GLU A 286 -2.55 6.02 -16.12
CA GLU A 286 -1.25 5.80 -16.73
C GLU A 286 -0.92 4.32 -16.74
N VAL A 287 -0.55 3.79 -17.91
CA VAL A 287 0.02 2.44 -18.04
C VAL A 287 1.52 2.60 -18.28
N CYS A 288 2.34 1.84 -17.55
CA CYS A 288 3.78 1.87 -17.71
C CYS A 288 4.21 1.64 -19.17
N ASP A 289 4.89 2.61 -19.74
CA ASP A 289 5.34 2.66 -21.13
C ASP A 289 6.76 2.10 -21.32
N ASP A 290 7.59 2.09 -20.28
CA ASP A 290 8.95 1.52 -20.30
C ASP A 290 8.93 0.03 -20.68
N GLU A 291 9.36 -0.27 -21.91
CA GLU A 291 9.45 -1.64 -22.43
C GLU A 291 10.73 -2.36 -22.00
N THR A 292 11.77 -1.61 -21.64
CA THR A 292 13.10 -2.16 -21.34
C THR A 292 13.21 -2.60 -19.89
N ASN A 293 12.65 -1.81 -18.97
CA ASN A 293 12.63 -2.10 -17.54
C ASN A 293 11.28 -1.66 -16.91
N PRO A 294 10.16 -2.31 -17.33
CA PRO A 294 8.83 -1.94 -16.89
C PRO A 294 8.71 -2.00 -15.36
N ILE A 295 8.01 -1.04 -14.79
CA ILE A 295 7.62 -1.07 -13.38
C ILE A 295 6.68 -2.27 -13.17
N SER A 296 7.06 -3.14 -12.24
CA SER A 296 6.27 -4.31 -11.86
C SER A 296 5.33 -3.99 -10.69
N HIS A 297 4.35 -4.86 -10.46
CA HIS A 297 3.49 -4.78 -9.27
C HIS A 297 4.29 -4.71 -7.97
N SER A 298 5.37 -5.48 -7.86
CA SER A 298 6.25 -5.51 -6.69
C SER A 298 7.37 -4.45 -6.76
N PHE A 299 7.10 -3.28 -7.33
CA PHE A 299 8.08 -2.19 -7.48
C PHE A 299 8.82 -1.87 -6.17
N CYS A 300 8.11 -1.96 -5.03
CA CYS A 300 8.64 -1.66 -3.71
C CYS A 300 9.80 -2.59 -3.28
N VAL A 301 9.97 -3.74 -3.94
CA VAL A 301 11.07 -4.68 -3.67
C VAL A 301 12.37 -4.21 -4.33
N ALA A 302 12.34 -3.83 -5.61
CA ALA A 302 13.55 -3.68 -6.44
C ALA A 302 13.57 -2.43 -7.34
N GLN A 303 12.47 -1.68 -7.43
CA GLN A 303 12.28 -0.53 -8.33
C GLN A 303 11.81 0.73 -7.57
N SER A 304 11.99 0.78 -6.25
CA SER A 304 11.56 1.88 -5.39
C SER A 304 12.01 3.26 -5.87
N ASP A 305 13.30 3.42 -6.23
CA ASP A 305 13.81 4.71 -6.70
C ASP A 305 13.34 5.08 -8.10
N GLN A 306 13.23 4.09 -9.00
CA GLN A 306 12.72 4.29 -10.36
C GLN A 306 11.27 4.76 -10.30
N PHE A 307 10.44 4.07 -9.50
CA PHE A 307 9.03 4.41 -9.37
C PHE A 307 8.83 5.72 -8.59
N ALA A 308 9.64 6.01 -7.57
CA ALA A 308 9.60 7.29 -6.86
C ALA A 308 9.76 8.50 -7.81
N LYS A 309 10.62 8.41 -8.83
CA LYS A 309 10.77 9.48 -9.83
C LYS A 309 9.49 9.72 -10.63
N ILE A 310 8.83 8.64 -11.05
CA ILE A 310 7.54 8.71 -11.77
C ILE A 310 6.48 9.34 -10.85
N THR A 311 6.38 8.86 -9.60
CA THR A 311 5.44 9.41 -8.62
C THR A 311 5.66 10.88 -8.34
N VAL A 312 6.91 11.32 -8.13
CA VAL A 312 7.25 12.73 -7.90
C VAL A 312 6.84 13.59 -9.09
N ALA A 313 7.17 13.15 -10.32
CA ALA A 313 6.79 13.87 -11.52
C ALA A 313 5.26 14.05 -11.63
N ARG A 314 4.50 13.00 -11.36
CA ARG A 314 3.03 13.03 -11.42
C ARG A 314 2.40 13.88 -10.32
N ILE A 315 2.94 13.86 -9.10
CA ILE A 315 2.46 14.74 -8.04
C ILE A 315 2.71 16.21 -8.41
N LYS A 316 3.92 16.55 -8.89
CA LYS A 316 4.25 17.93 -9.31
C LYS A 316 3.34 18.41 -10.45
N GLU A 317 3.16 17.57 -11.47
CA GLU A 317 2.31 17.84 -12.64
C GLU A 317 0.84 18.03 -12.27
N ILE A 318 0.23 17.08 -11.57
CA ILE A 318 -1.23 17.06 -11.38
C ILE A 318 -1.65 18.03 -10.26
N CYS A 319 -0.81 18.22 -9.25
CA CYS A 319 -1.10 19.11 -8.12
C CYS A 319 -0.55 20.53 -8.30
N ASN A 320 0.13 20.84 -9.42
CA ASN A 320 0.80 22.12 -9.67
C ASN A 320 1.71 22.54 -8.50
N ILE A 321 2.52 21.61 -8.00
CA ILE A 321 3.43 21.86 -6.89
C ILE A 321 4.78 22.28 -7.48
N ASP A 322 4.98 23.60 -7.57
CA ASP A 322 6.28 24.21 -7.82
C ASP A 322 7.06 24.25 -6.50
N LEU A 323 7.74 23.15 -6.18
CA LEU A 323 8.78 23.13 -5.17
C LEU A 323 10.10 22.90 -5.91
N ASP A 324 10.78 24.01 -6.20
CA ASP A 324 12.19 24.04 -6.60
C ASP A 324 13.09 23.73 -5.41
#